data_AF-A0A963I0E2-F1
#
_entry.id   AF-A0A963I0E2-F1
#
_cell.length_a   1.000
_cell.length_b   1.000
_cell.length_c   1.000
_cell.angle_alpha   90.00
_cell.angle_beta   90.00
_cell.angle_gamma   90.00
#
_symmetry.space_group_name_H-M   'P 1'
#
loop_
_entity.id
_entity.type
_entity.pdbx_description
1 polymer ?
#
loop_
_entity_poly.entity_id
_entity_poly.type
_entity_poly.pdbx_seq_one_letter_code
_entity_poly.pdbx_strand_id
1 'polypeptide(L)'
;MSAGDDLAEIIASARRELPEISDDAWRKFEALVRAAYGTQKVYIAARRRSKLEELEAMQGVHDTAELARKLGVSVRRVNQLKRLTRR
;
A
#
# COMPACT_ATOMS: atom_id res chain seq x y z
N MET A 1 7.64 -10.82 0.51
CA MET A 1 7.31 -9.52 -0.11
C MET A 1 6.58 -9.88 -1.38
N SER A 2 5.34 -9.42 -1.59
CA SER A 2 4.59 -9.83 -2.79
C SER A 2 5.02 -8.98 -3.97
N ALA A 3 5.05 -9.58 -5.15
CA ALA A 3 5.29 -8.91 -6.41
C ALA A 3 4.44 -7.64 -6.50
N GLY A 4 5.06 -6.46 -6.44
CA GLY A 4 4.38 -5.16 -6.53
C GLY A 4 4.61 -4.19 -5.36
N ASP A 5 5.34 -4.59 -4.32
CA ASP A 5 5.73 -3.67 -3.23
C ASP A 5 7.02 -2.88 -3.54
N ASP A 6 7.79 -3.28 -4.56
CA ASP A 6 9.02 -2.60 -4.99
C ASP A 6 8.87 -2.04 -6.40
N LEU A 7 9.17 -0.74 -6.55
CA LEU A 7 9.22 -0.06 -7.84
C LEU A 7 10.13 -0.80 -8.83
N ALA A 8 11.22 -1.41 -8.36
CA ALA A 8 12.10 -2.21 -9.19
C ALA A 8 11.39 -3.45 -9.78
N GLU A 9 10.54 -4.12 -9.00
CA GLU A 9 9.77 -5.28 -9.47
C GLU A 9 8.69 -4.87 -10.49
N ILE A 10 8.03 -3.73 -10.28
CA ILE A 10 7.04 -3.18 -11.22
C ILE A 10 7.70 -2.88 -12.56
N ILE A 11 8.84 -2.19 -12.55
CA ILE A 11 9.58 -1.84 -13.77
C ILE A 11 10.09 -3.11 -14.47
N ALA A 12 10.62 -4.08 -13.71
CA ALA A 12 11.07 -5.35 -14.27
C ALA A 12 9.92 -6.13 -14.92
N SER A 13 8.73 -6.12 -14.32
CA SER A 13 7.56 -6.77 -14.93
C SER A 13 7.12 -6.07 -16.22
N ALA A 14 7.06 -4.74 -16.22
CA ALA A 14 6.69 -3.97 -17.41
C ALA A 14 7.68 -4.19 -18.56
N ARG A 15 8.99 -4.29 -18.27
CA ARG A 15 10.02 -4.56 -19.28
C ARG A 15 9.91 -5.95 -19.91
N ARG A 16 9.43 -6.95 -19.17
CA ARG A 16 9.18 -8.29 -19.74
C ARG A 16 8.01 -8.30 -20.73
N GLU A 17 6.97 -7.50 -20.46
CA GLU A 17 5.78 -7.43 -21.30
C GLU A 17 5.95 -6.54 -22.53
N LEU A 18 6.99 -5.69 -22.55
CA LEU A 18 7.27 -4.73 -23.63
C LEU A 18 8.68 -4.93 -24.22
N PRO A 19 8.97 -6.10 -24.83
CA PRO A 19 10.29 -6.42 -25.38
C PRO A 19 10.69 -5.55 -26.58
N GLU A 20 9.74 -4.89 -27.23
CA GLU A 20 9.96 -3.99 -28.37
C GLU A 20 10.59 -2.64 -27.97
N ILE A 21 10.55 -2.29 -26.69
CA ILE A 21 11.11 -1.04 -26.17
C ILE A 21 12.61 -1.20 -25.94
N SER A 22 13.40 -0.29 -26.48
CA SER A 22 14.86 -0.32 -26.37
C SER A 22 15.37 -0.10 -24.95
N ASP A 23 16.53 -0.68 -24.66
CA ASP A 23 17.20 -0.53 -23.36
C ASP A 23 17.52 0.93 -23.00
N ASP A 24 17.82 1.76 -24.00
CA ASP A 24 18.08 3.19 -23.79
C ASP A 24 16.80 3.96 -23.39
N ALA A 25 15.65 3.60 -23.97
CA ALA A 25 14.36 4.17 -23.58
C ALA A 25 14.00 3.75 -22.14
N TRP A 26 14.24 2.50 -21.77
CA TRP A 26 14.07 2.02 -20.39
C TRP A 26 14.97 2.75 -19.40
N ARG A 27 16.25 2.96 -19.73
CA ARG A 27 17.16 3.75 -18.89
C ARG A 27 16.67 5.17 -18.65
N LYS A 28 16.18 5.85 -19.69
CA LYS A 28 15.63 7.22 -19.57
C LYS A 28 14.36 7.22 -18.72
N PHE A 29 13.48 6.25 -18.93
CA PHE A 29 12.27 6.07 -18.12
C PHE A 29 12.60 5.86 -16.64
N GLU A 30 13.50 4.93 -16.32
CA GLU A 30 13.93 4.68 -14.94
C GLU A 30 14.52 5.92 -14.28
N ALA A 31 15.34 6.70 -15.01
CA ALA A 31 15.91 7.94 -14.52
C ALA A 31 14.82 8.98 -14.18
N LEU A 32 13.81 9.14 -15.04
CA LEU A 32 12.68 10.05 -14.82
C LEU A 32 11.85 9.61 -13.61
N VAL A 33 11.54 8.32 -13.50
CA VAL A 33 10.78 7.77 -12.37
C VAL A 33 11.55 7.95 -11.05
N ARG A 34 12.87 7.69 -11.04
CA ARG A 34 13.70 7.93 -9.86
C ARG A 34 13.83 9.40 -9.51
N ALA A 35 13.89 10.29 -10.50
CA ALA A 35 13.92 11.74 -10.24
C ALA A 35 12.60 12.24 -9.65
N ALA A 36 11.46 11.74 -10.15
CA ALA A 36 10.13 12.16 -9.69
C ALA A 36 9.72 11.52 -8.35
N TYR A 37 10.09 10.25 -8.12
CA TYR A 37 9.56 9.45 -7.01
C TYR A 37 10.64 8.84 -6.11
N GLY A 38 11.93 8.87 -6.49
CA GLY A 38 13.01 8.22 -5.75
C GLY A 38 13.40 8.91 -4.44
N THR A 39 13.05 10.19 -4.26
CA THR A 39 13.23 10.93 -2.99
C THR A 39 11.99 10.87 -2.11
N GLN A 40 10.85 10.43 -2.64
CA GLN A 40 9.66 10.18 -1.84
C GLN A 40 9.81 8.80 -1.22
N LYS A 41 10.11 8.74 0.08
CA LYS A 41 9.80 7.54 0.87
C LYS A 41 8.29 7.34 0.76
N VAL A 42 7.85 6.54 -0.21
CA VAL A 42 6.51 5.97 -0.18
C VAL A 42 6.54 5.03 1.01
N TYR A 43 6.18 5.56 2.18
CA TYR A 43 5.91 4.74 3.34
C TYR A 43 4.75 3.83 2.94
N ILE A 44 5.04 2.55 2.69
CA ILE A 44 4.03 1.53 2.35
C ILE A 44 3.24 1.25 3.63
N ALA A 45 2.39 2.21 3.97
CA ALA A 45 1.28 2.04 4.89
C ALA A 45 0.16 1.20 4.25
N ALA A 46 0.31 0.64 3.03
CA ALA A 46 -0.77 -0.03 2.33
C ALA A 46 -1.50 -1.08 3.20
N ARG A 47 -0.76 -1.87 3.99
CA ARG A 47 -1.34 -2.80 4.99
C ARG A 47 -2.00 -2.15 6.21
N ARG A 48 -1.55 -0.96 6.63
CA ARG A 48 -2.17 -0.20 7.73
C ARG A 48 -3.37 0.62 7.27
N ARG A 49 -3.32 1.11 6.02
CA ARG A 49 -4.35 1.89 5.36
C ARG A 49 -5.54 1.01 5.03
N SER A 50 -5.32 -0.22 4.55
CA SER A 50 -6.41 -1.18 4.32
C SER A 50 -7.25 -1.41 5.58
N LYS A 51 -6.62 -1.55 6.76
CA LYS A 51 -7.34 -1.77 8.03
C LYS A 51 -8.05 -0.53 8.57
N LEU A 52 -7.63 0.67 8.20
CA LEU A 52 -8.36 1.91 8.51
C LEU A 52 -9.57 2.05 7.59
N GLU A 53 -9.40 1.82 6.30
CA GLU A 53 -10.47 1.85 5.30
C GLU A 53 -11.52 0.75 5.58
N GLU A 54 -11.10 -0.47 5.95
CA GLU A 54 -12.00 -1.54 6.38
C GLU A 54 -12.77 -1.18 7.66
N LEU A 55 -12.14 -0.47 8.61
CA LEU A 55 -12.81 0.00 9.83
C LEU A 55 -13.83 1.11 9.54
N GLU A 56 -13.51 2.03 8.63
CA GLU A 56 -14.40 3.10 8.17
C GLU A 56 -15.59 2.55 7.38
N ALA A 57 -15.38 1.50 6.56
CA ALA A 57 -16.47 0.81 5.88
C ALA A 57 -17.44 0.08 6.84
N MET A 58 -17.01 -0.22 8.07
CA MET A 58 -17.82 -0.87 9.11
C MET A 58 -18.51 0.13 10.06
N GLN A 59 -18.64 1.41 9.68
CA GLN A 59 -19.40 2.42 10.43
C GLN A 59 -20.85 1.95 10.65
N GLY A 60 -21.14 1.47 11.86
CA GLY A 60 -22.42 0.87 12.24
C GLY A 60 -22.28 -0.28 13.25
N VAL A 61 -21.10 -0.91 13.30
CA VAL A 61 -20.80 -1.90 14.35
C VAL A 61 -20.28 -1.17 15.60
N HIS A 62 -21.13 -1.05 16.62
CA HIS A 62 -20.77 -0.37 17.86
C HIS A 62 -19.87 -1.23 18.77
N ASP A 63 -19.98 -2.56 18.67
CA ASP A 63 -19.16 -3.48 19.47
C ASP A 63 -17.72 -3.61 18.93
N THR A 64 -16.77 -3.35 19.81
CA THR A 64 -15.33 -3.42 19.52
C THR A 64 -14.82 -4.86 19.48
N ALA A 65 -15.43 -5.78 20.24
CA ALA A 65 -15.07 -7.20 20.19
C ALA A 65 -15.51 -7.83 18.87
N GLU A 66 -16.69 -7.47 18.38
CA GLU A 66 -17.16 -7.88 17.05
C GLU A 66 -16.28 -7.34 15.92
N LEU A 67 -15.91 -6.06 15.95
CA LEU A 67 -14.98 -5.45 15.00
C LEU A 67 -13.62 -6.16 14.99
N ALA A 68 -13.10 -6.53 16.16
CA ALA A 68 -11.82 -7.24 16.28
C ALA A 68 -11.86 -8.60 15.56
N ARG A 69 -12.94 -9.37 15.74
CA ARG A 69 -13.16 -10.64 15.04
C ARG A 69 -13.25 -10.45 13.53
N LYS A 70 -14.05 -9.49 13.06
CA LYS A 70 -14.27 -9.21 11.63
C LYS A 70 -13.00 -8.72 10.92
N LEU A 71 -12.21 -7.89 11.58
CA LEU A 71 -10.97 -7.33 11.03
C LEU A 71 -9.76 -8.29 11.16
N GLY A 72 -9.89 -9.37 11.93
CA GLY A 72 -8.81 -10.32 12.22
C GLY A 72 -7.68 -9.71 13.05
N VAL A 73 -8.01 -8.80 13.98
CA VAL A 73 -7.03 -8.10 14.83
C VAL A 73 -7.47 -8.11 16.30
N SER A 74 -6.57 -7.77 17.22
CA SER A 74 -6.92 -7.69 18.64
C SER A 74 -7.82 -6.48 18.95
N VAL A 75 -8.60 -6.57 20.03
CA VAL A 75 -9.43 -5.45 20.55
C VAL A 75 -8.58 -4.19 20.82
N ARG A 76 -7.37 -4.38 21.37
CA ARG A 76 -6.40 -3.29 21.57
C ARG A 76 -6.07 -2.59 20.25
N ARG A 77 -5.89 -3.35 19.16
CA ARG A 77 -5.60 -2.79 17.84
C ARG A 77 -6.79 -2.02 17.27
N VAL A 78 -8.02 -2.52 17.43
CA VAL A 78 -9.24 -1.79 17.02
C VAL A 78 -9.35 -0.45 17.75
N ASN A 79 -9.13 -0.43 19.07
CA ASN A 79 -9.15 0.82 19.86
C ASN A 79 -8.09 1.82 19.39
N GLN A 80 -6.90 1.34 19.00
CA GLN A 80 -5.88 2.18 18.42
C GLN A 80 -6.31 2.76 17.07
N LEU A 81 -6.92 1.97 16.20
CA LEU A 81 -7.43 2.41 14.91
C LEU A 81 -8.56 3.45 15.07
N LYS A 82 -9.52 3.21 15.97
CA LYS A 82 -10.59 4.18 16.32
C LYS A 82 -10.06 5.52 16.82
N ARG A 83 -8.90 5.53 17.51
CA ARG A 83 -8.24 6.78 17.95
C ARG A 83 -7.58 7.52 16.79
N LEU A 84 -7.07 6.80 15.80
CA LEU A 84 -6.42 7.38 14.62
C LEU A 84 -7.43 8.02 13.65
N THR A 85 -8.64 7.47 13.55
CA THR A 85 -9.74 7.99 12.69
C THR A 85 -10.58 9.10 13.33
N ARG A 86 -10.38 9.40 14.63
CA ARG A 86 -11.07 10.50 15.34
C ARG A 86 -10.35 11.86 15.24
N ARG A 87 -9.30 11.96 14.42
CA ARG A 87 -8.67 13.23 14.04
C ARG A 87 -9.33 13.77 12.78
#